data_AF-A0A2S8GDT5-F1
#
_entry.id   AF-A0A2S8GDT5-F1
#
_cell.length_a   1.000
_cell.length_b   1.000
_cell.length_c   1.000
_cell.angle_alpha   90.00
_cell.angle_beta   90.00
_cell.angle_gamma   90.00
#
_symmetry.space_group_name_H-M   'P 1'
#
loop_
_entity.id
_entity.type
_entity.pdbx_description
1 polymer ?
#
loop_
_entity_poly.entity_id
_entity_poly.type
_entity_poly.pdbx_seq_one_letter_code
_entity_poly.pdbx_strand_id
1 'polypeptide(L)' 'MSTADFDSVVPHRYLVRVGHNQMTVVCQTAAEAIQRAKAQLRQEFPRMWDVINALSESKFEVKDLDQ' A
#
# COMPACT_ATOMS: atom_id res chain seq x y z
N MET A 1 18.61 -18.81 25.40
CA MET A 1 18.12 -17.43 25.23
C MET A 1 17.38 -17.38 23.91
N SER A 2 16.06 -17.25 23.95
CA SER A 2 15.23 -16.97 22.76
C SER A 2 15.39 -15.50 22.39
N THR A 3 15.55 -15.18 21.10
CA THR A 3 14.99 -13.97 20.47
C THR A 3 15.39 -13.89 19.00
N ALA A 4 14.37 -13.62 18.18
CA ALA A 4 14.41 -13.20 16.77
C ALA A 4 14.64 -14.31 15.74
N ASP A 5 13.58 -15.07 15.48
CA ASP A 5 13.18 -15.35 14.09
C ASP A 5 13.26 -14.03 13.31
N PHE A 6 14.39 -13.82 12.62
CA PHE A 6 14.43 -12.94 11.46
C PHE A 6 13.64 -13.66 10.38
N ASP A 7 12.32 -13.69 10.55
CA ASP A 7 11.38 -13.85 9.46
C ASP A 7 11.77 -12.73 8.49
N SER A 8 12.58 -13.10 7.51
CA SER A 8 12.98 -12.24 6.43
C SER A 8 11.68 -11.97 5.71
N VAL A 9 10.97 -10.91 6.11
CA VAL A 9 9.65 -10.59 5.56
C VAL A 9 9.88 -10.24 4.11
N VAL A 10 9.73 -11.25 3.25
CA VAL A 10 10.01 -11.14 1.83
C VAL A 10 9.08 -10.05 1.32
N PRO A 11 9.59 -8.99 0.68
CA PRO A 11 8.72 -7.96 0.16
C PRO A 11 7.81 -8.56 -0.91
N HIS A 12 6.51 -8.47 -0.69
CA HIS A 12 5.46 -8.94 -1.59
C HIS A 12 5.00 -7.81 -2.50
N ARG A 13 4.53 -8.17 -3.69
CA ARG A 13 3.92 -7.27 -4.65
C ARG A 13 2.42 -7.23 -4.41
N TYR A 14 1.93 -6.06 -4.06
CA TYR A 14 0.52 -5.81 -3.86
C TYR A 14 -0.01 -4.93 -4.98
N LEU A 15 -1.15 -5.33 -5.54
CA LEU A 15 -1.98 -4.48 -6.37
C LEU A 15 -2.94 -3.70 -5.48
N VAL A 16 -2.80 -2.39 -5.44
CA VAL A 16 -3.69 -1.50 -4.70
C VAL A 16 -4.58 -0.75 -5.68
N ARG A 17 -5.89 -0.84 -5.48
CA ARG A 17 -6.89 -0.14 -6.27
C ARG A 17 -7.67 0.83 -5.40
N VAL A 18 -7.90 2.03 -5.91
CA VAL A 18 -8.75 3.04 -5.28
C VAL A 18 -9.57 3.76 -6.36
N GLY A 19 -10.87 3.48 -6.37
CA GLY A 19 -11.76 3.91 -7.45
C GLY A 19 -11.29 3.39 -8.82
N HIS A 20 -10.94 4.32 -9.71
CA HIS A 20 -10.42 4.00 -11.05
C HIS A 20 -8.89 3.92 -11.12
N ASN A 21 -8.18 4.31 -10.05
CA ASN A 21 -6.73 4.24 -10.03
C ASN A 21 -6.27 2.88 -9.52
N GLN A 22 -5.24 2.32 -10.15
CA GLN A 22 -4.62 1.07 -9.78
C GLN A 22 -3.10 1.22 -9.84
N MET A 23 -2.41 0.73 -8.82
CA MET A 23 -0.96 0.76 -8.76
C MET A 23 -0.42 -0.50 -8.10
N THR A 24 0.78 -0.90 -8.52
CA THR A 24 1.49 -2.02 -7.90
C THR A 24 2.57 -1.47 -6.99
N VAL A 25 2.58 -1.90 -5.74
CA VAL A 25 3.56 -1.50 -4.73
C VAL A 25 4.23 -2.74 -4.16
N VAL A 26 5.53 -2.61 -3.87
CA VAL A 26 6.32 -3.67 -3.25
C VAL A 26 6.53 -3.30 -1.79
N CYS A 27 6.07 -4.15 -0.87
CA CYS A 27 6.12 -3.90 0.57
C CYS A 27 5.90 -5.18 1.36
N GLN A 28 6.05 -5.11 2.69
CA GLN A 28 5.99 -6.29 3.54
C GLN A 28 4.54 -6.67 3.89
N THR A 29 3.64 -5.70 3.97
CA THR A 29 2.26 -5.91 4.42
C THR A 29 1.25 -5.17 3.56
N ALA A 30 0.01 -5.66 3.54
CA ALA A 30 -1.11 -4.97 2.90
C ALA A 30 -1.35 -3.56 3.45
N ALA A 31 -1.11 -3.32 4.74
CA ALA A 31 -1.23 -1.99 5.35
C ALA A 31 -0.16 -1.03 4.79
N GLU A 32 1.09 -1.48 4.66
CA GLU A 32 2.14 -0.71 4.00
C GLU A 32 1.80 -0.42 2.53
N ALA A 33 1.14 -1.37 1.85
CA ALA A 33 0.73 -1.20 0.47
C ALA A 33 -0.18 0.02 0.30
N ILE A 34 -1.16 0.18 1.20
CA ILE A 34 -2.09 1.33 1.21
C ILE A 34 -1.32 2.63 1.47
N GLN A 35 -0.39 2.64 2.43
CA GLN A 35 0.39 3.85 2.75
C GLN A 35 1.28 4.27 1.57
N ARG A 36 1.93 3.31 0.89
CA ARG A 36 2.71 3.57 -0.33
C ARG A 36 1.83 4.06 -1.48
N ALA A 37 0.66 3.45 -1.67
CA ALA A 37 -0.30 3.90 -2.67
C ALA A 37 -0.78 5.33 -2.42
N LYS A 38 -1.09 5.69 -1.16
CA LYS A 38 -1.43 7.06 -0.78
C LYS A 38 -0.28 8.03 -1.06
N ALA A 39 0.96 7.64 -0.74
CA ALA A 39 2.13 8.48 -1.00
C ALA A 39 2.31 8.74 -2.52
N GLN A 40 2.15 7.71 -3.35
CA GLN A 40 2.25 7.83 -4.80
C GLN A 40 1.13 8.73 -5.37
N LEU A 41 -0.12 8.51 -4.96
CA LEU A 41 -1.25 9.35 -5.38
C LEU A 41 -1.07 10.83 -5.01
N ARG A 42 -0.49 11.12 -3.84
CA ARG A 42 -0.20 12.51 -3.43
C ARG A 42 0.84 13.18 -4.34
N GLN A 43 1.79 12.41 -4.87
CA GLN A 43 2.80 12.92 -5.81
C GLN A 43 2.20 13.11 -7.21
N GLU A 44 1.35 12.18 -7.66
CA GLU A 44 0.69 12.25 -8.97
C GLU A 44 -0.41 13.32 -9.01
N PHE A 45 -1.14 13.50 -7.91
CA PHE A 45 -2.25 14.44 -7.78
C PHE A 45 -2.05 15.39 -6.59
N PRO A 46 -1.06 16.30 -6.64
CA PRO A 46 -0.76 17.20 -5.52
C PRO A 46 -1.93 18.13 -5.18
N ARG A 47 -2.78 18.47 -6.16
CA ARG A 47 -4.01 19.26 -5.95
C ARG A 47 -5.10 18.49 -5.20
N MET A 48 -5.02 17.17 -5.16
CA MET A 48 -5.98 16.30 -4.47
C MET A 48 -5.42 15.79 -3.14
N TRP A 49 -4.32 16.37 -2.65
CA TRP A 49 -3.63 15.90 -1.45
C TRP A 49 -4.58 15.76 -0.25
N ASP A 50 -5.40 16.77 0.03
CA ASP A 50 -6.36 16.75 1.15
C ASP A 50 -7.38 15.62 1.02
N VAL A 51 -7.89 15.40 -0.20
CA VAL A 51 -8.83 14.31 -0.49
C VAL A 51 -8.17 12.96 -0.26
N ILE A 52 -6.96 12.76 -0.82
CA ILE A 52 -6.20 11.51 -0.68
C ILE A 52 -5.86 11.25 0.78
N ASN A 53 -5.55 12.30 1.55
CA ASN A 53 -5.24 12.19 2.96
C ASN A 53 -6.48 11.84 3.80
N ALA A 54 -7.66 12.33 3.44
CA ALA A 54 -8.93 12.03 4.10
C ALA A 54 -9.53 10.66 3.71
N LEU A 55 -9.00 9.97 2.69
CA LEU A 55 -9.51 8.67 2.27
C LEU A 55 -9.28 7.60 3.37
N SER A 56 -10.37 6.98 3.80
CA SER A 56 -10.33 5.80 4.67
C SER A 56 -9.65 4.63 3.97
N GLU A 57 -8.91 3.83 4.74
CA GLU A 57 -8.21 2.62 4.26
C GLU A 57 -9.18 1.60 3.67
N SER A 58 -10.44 1.56 4.13
CA SER A 58 -11.49 0.70 3.57
C SER A 58 -11.86 1.00 2.12
N LYS A 59 -11.39 2.12 1.55
CA LYS A 59 -11.57 2.47 0.14
C LYS A 59 -10.48 1.90 -0.77
N PHE A 60 -9.45 1.30 -0.18
CA PHE A 60 -8.34 0.70 -0.90
C PHE A 60 -8.55 -0.81 -0.95
N GLU A 61 -8.68 -1.34 -2.15
CA GLU A 61 -8.69 -2.77 -2.39
C GLU A 61 -7.24 -3.21 -2.59
N VAL A 62 -6.77 -4.13 -1.74
CA VAL A 62 -5.41 -4.66 -1.80
C VAL A 62 -5.47 -6.12 -2.20
N LYS A 63 -4.77 -6.47 -3.28
CA LYS A 63 -4.62 -7.85 -3.76
C LYS A 63 -3.16 -8.23 -3.76
N ASP A 64 -2.80 -9.30 -3.05
CA ASP A 64 -1.47 -9.91 -3.15
C ASP A 64 -1.31 -10.57 -4.53
N LEU A 65 -0.20 -10.28 -5.22
CA LEU A 65 0.13 -10.82 -6.53
C LEU A 65 1.13 -11.98 -6.47
N ASP A 66 1.73 -12.23 -5.31
CA ASP A 66 2.67 -13.32 -5.09
C ASP A 66 2.01 -14.55 -4.41
N GLN A 67 0.70 -14.49 -4.16
CA GLN A 67 -0.13 -15.63 -3.75
C GLN A 67 -0.82 -16.34 -4.92
#